data_AF-A0A2S4UV65-F1
#
_entry.id   AF-A0A2S4UV65-F1
#
_cell.length_a   1.000
_cell.length_b   1.000
_cell.length_c   1.000
_cell.angle_alpha   90.00
_cell.angle_beta   90.00
_cell.angle_gamma   90.00
#
_symmetry.space_group_name_H-M   'P 1'
#
loop_
_entity.id
_entity.type
_entity.pdbx_description
1 polymer ?
#
loop_
_entity_poly.entity_id
_entity_poly.type
_entity_poly.pdbx_seq_one_letter_code
_entity_poly.pdbx_strand_id
1 'polypeptide(L)'
;MLESQSQIAHHGTLAATSALSAWGSIPWDVPSSIPNRSAPGFNFLDPEITAAVRNRDRNASHQRKDDAWQKLMGKLFPVYMWLKVKTQNWTATNALDSFSTKFCKCGPNTPRIKQWIDLVDLVGQQRMLFTFCKCIPRPVQILANGFLASSPSEPTAAFSMRLLAYHNHAWHHSNVRMAPFSETQQLFNEERSETLWNKSQTAGRDLQTCLGQAILTYHNLLDMNLNLIQSGLDKRTTSPPTHTHPPAPC
;
A
#
# COMPACT_ATOMS: atom_id res chain seq x y z
N MET A 1 -41.78 -39.71 56.49
CA MET A 1 -40.52 -40.46 56.31
C MET A 1 -40.14 -40.37 54.84
N LEU A 2 -39.00 -39.73 54.58
CA LEU A 2 -38.14 -39.68 53.38
C LEU A 2 -38.69 -39.16 52.03
N GLU A 3 -38.38 -37.87 51.80
CA GLU A 3 -37.59 -37.28 50.68
C GLU A 3 -37.43 -38.01 49.34
N SER A 4 -37.65 -37.29 48.22
CA SER A 4 -36.54 -36.69 47.44
C SER A 4 -37.05 -35.77 46.30
N GLN A 5 -36.25 -34.75 46.01
CA GLN A 5 -36.41 -33.48 45.27
C GLN A 5 -36.57 -33.67 43.73
N SER A 6 -37.43 -32.94 42.99
CA SER A 6 -37.33 -31.57 42.42
C SER A 6 -35.96 -31.25 41.79
N GLN A 7 -35.75 -30.62 40.63
CA GLN A 7 -36.54 -29.85 39.67
C GLN A 7 -35.62 -29.60 38.45
N ILE A 8 -36.18 -29.33 37.28
CA ILE A 8 -35.47 -28.92 36.04
C ILE A 8 -35.27 -27.40 36.06
N ALA A 9 -34.07 -26.88 35.71
CA ALA A 9 -33.89 -25.52 35.19
C ALA A 9 -32.59 -25.30 34.38
N HIS A 10 -32.80 -24.64 33.23
CA HIS A 10 -32.01 -23.89 32.26
C HIS A 10 -30.53 -23.44 32.43
N HIS A 11 -29.85 -23.48 31.27
CA HIS A 11 -28.90 -22.53 30.64
C HIS A 11 -27.66 -21.95 31.37
N GLY A 12 -26.52 -22.02 30.66
CA GLY A 12 -25.64 -20.85 30.49
C GLY A 12 -24.17 -20.99 30.90
N THR A 13 -23.31 -21.25 29.90
CA THR A 13 -21.96 -20.67 29.72
C THR A 13 -21.06 -20.48 30.95
N LEU A 14 -20.29 -21.51 31.31
CA LEU A 14 -19.16 -21.44 32.25
C LEU A 14 -17.83 -21.54 31.47
N ALA A 15 -17.29 -20.40 31.04
CA ALA A 15 -15.92 -20.35 30.48
C ALA A 15 -15.12 -19.07 30.75
N ALA A 16 -15.67 -18.00 31.35
CA ALA A 16 -14.97 -16.70 31.37
C ALA A 16 -14.70 -16.05 32.73
N THR A 17 -15.26 -16.56 33.85
CA THR A 17 -15.22 -15.83 35.14
C THR A 17 -14.13 -16.26 36.13
N SER A 18 -13.45 -17.40 35.92
CA SER A 18 -12.43 -17.88 36.87
C SER A 18 -11.05 -17.20 36.73
N ALA A 19 -10.68 -16.77 35.52
CA ALA A 19 -9.36 -16.17 35.28
C ALA A 19 -9.24 -14.72 35.79
N LEU A 20 -10.36 -14.00 35.98
CA LEU A 20 -10.38 -12.61 36.43
C LEU A 20 -10.38 -12.47 37.96
N SER A 21 -10.84 -13.48 38.71
CA SER A 21 -10.86 -13.44 40.18
C SER A 21 -9.48 -13.68 40.82
N ALA A 22 -8.51 -14.23 40.10
CA ALA A 22 -7.17 -14.50 40.62
C ALA A 22 -6.26 -13.26 40.69
N TRP A 23 -6.60 -12.17 39.97
CA TRP A 23 -5.78 -10.95 39.91
C TRP A 23 -6.09 -9.94 41.02
N GLY A 24 -7.15 -10.15 41.80
CA GLY A 24 -7.59 -9.23 42.86
C GLY A 24 -6.91 -9.43 44.22
N SER A 25 -6.12 -10.49 44.41
CA SER A 25 -5.62 -10.90 45.73
C SER A 25 -4.10 -10.76 45.91
N ILE A 26 -3.39 -10.14 44.97
CA ILE A 26 -1.95 -9.89 45.15
C ILE A 26 -1.80 -8.70 46.12
N PRO A 27 -1.22 -8.88 47.32
CA PRO A 27 -1.01 -7.77 48.23
C PRO A 27 0.13 -6.93 47.67
N TRP A 28 -0.19 -5.72 47.20
CA TRP A 28 0.79 -4.80 46.62
C TRP A 28 1.77 -4.21 47.66
N ASP A 29 1.55 -4.48 48.95
CA ASP A 29 2.28 -3.87 50.07
C ASP A 29 3.26 -4.84 50.77
N VAL A 30 3.81 -5.85 50.08
CA VAL A 30 4.88 -6.69 50.64
C VAL A 30 6.24 -6.01 50.45
N PRO A 31 6.93 -5.56 51.52
CA PRO A 31 8.26 -4.98 51.39
C PRO A 31 9.25 -6.05 50.95
N SER A 32 10.03 -5.79 49.90
CA SER A 32 11.06 -6.72 49.44
C SER A 32 12.18 -6.84 50.49
N SER A 33 12.46 -8.06 50.97
CA SER A 33 13.59 -8.37 51.85
C SER A 33 14.95 -8.44 51.12
N ILE A 34 14.98 -8.09 49.84
CA ILE A 34 16.21 -7.99 49.05
C ILE A 34 16.81 -6.60 49.32
N PRO A 35 18.01 -6.49 49.91
CA PRO A 35 18.68 -5.21 50.04
C PRO A 35 18.80 -4.59 48.66
N ASN A 36 18.34 -3.35 48.56
CA ASN A 36 18.31 -2.55 47.34
C ASN A 36 19.75 -2.36 46.85
N ARG A 37 20.28 -3.33 46.09
CA ARG A 37 21.49 -3.13 45.30
C ARG A 37 21.10 -2.06 44.31
N SER A 38 21.63 -0.86 44.52
CA SER A 38 21.62 0.21 43.52
C SER A 38 22.02 -0.45 42.20
N ALA A 39 21.04 -0.60 41.32
CA ALA A 39 21.30 -1.02 39.97
C ALA A 39 22.39 -0.07 39.43
N PRO A 40 23.40 -0.58 38.69
CA PRO A 40 24.29 0.32 37.96
C PRO A 40 23.38 1.26 37.18
N GLY A 41 23.51 2.56 37.42
CA GLY A 41 22.71 3.56 36.73
C GLY A 41 22.87 3.35 35.24
N PHE A 42 21.90 2.69 34.62
CA PHE A 42 21.80 2.64 33.18
C PHE A 42 21.55 4.09 32.79
N ASN A 43 22.56 4.72 32.18
CA ASN A 43 22.48 6.06 31.63
C ASN A 43 21.29 6.11 30.66
N PHE A 44 20.13 6.52 31.18
CA PHE A 44 18.97 6.81 30.37
C PHE A 44 19.39 8.00 29.51
N LEU A 45 19.60 7.76 28.22
CA LEU A 45 19.85 8.83 27.26
C LEU A 45 18.77 9.90 27.45
N ASP A 46 19.17 11.16 27.49
CA ASP A 46 18.26 12.29 27.60
C ASP A 46 17.05 12.10 26.65
N PRO A 47 15.81 12.18 27.16
CA PRO A 47 14.60 12.03 26.34
C PRO A 47 14.60 12.94 25.10
N GLU A 48 15.14 14.15 25.21
CA GLU A 48 15.23 15.12 24.12
C GLU A 48 16.24 14.67 23.05
N ILE A 49 17.42 14.20 23.47
CA ILE A 49 18.42 13.63 22.56
C ILE A 49 17.84 12.41 21.84
N THR A 50 17.15 11.53 22.58
CA THR A 50 16.51 10.34 22.01
C THR A 50 15.43 10.71 21.00
N ALA A 51 14.61 11.72 21.28
CA ALA A 51 13.59 12.22 20.35
C ALA A 51 14.22 12.85 19.10
N ALA A 52 15.28 13.64 19.26
CA ALA A 52 16.01 14.26 18.16
C ALA A 52 16.63 13.23 17.22
N VAL A 53 17.28 12.19 17.77
CA VAL A 53 17.84 11.07 16.98
C VAL A 53 16.74 10.35 16.21
N ARG A 54 15.62 10.00 16.87
CA ARG A 54 14.49 9.35 16.20
C ARG A 54 13.91 10.20 15.07
N ASN A 55 13.78 11.52 15.25
CA ASN A 55 13.29 12.42 14.22
C ASN A 55 14.26 12.53 13.05
N ARG A 56 15.56 12.62 13.32
CA ARG A 56 16.60 12.60 12.29
C ARG A 56 16.54 11.31 11.47
N ASP A 57 16.41 10.16 12.11
CA ASP A 57 16.36 8.85 11.44
C ASP A 57 15.08 8.69 10.60
N ARG A 58 13.94 9.16 11.11
CA ARG A 58 12.69 9.22 10.34
C ARG A 58 12.87 10.10 9.11
N ASN A 59 13.37 11.31 9.26
CA ASN A 59 13.57 12.25 8.16
C ASN A 59 14.52 11.69 7.10
N ALA A 60 15.64 11.09 7.52
CA ALA A 60 16.56 10.42 6.61
C ALA A 60 15.89 9.26 5.86
N SER A 61 15.03 8.49 6.53
CA SER A 61 14.28 7.40 5.90
C SER A 61 13.22 7.90 4.91
N HIS A 62 12.53 9.00 5.23
CA HIS A 62 11.58 9.65 4.32
C HIS A 62 12.30 10.17 3.07
N GLN A 63 13.37 10.94 3.23
CA GLN A 63 14.17 11.47 2.12
C GLN A 63 14.68 10.37 1.19
N ARG A 64 15.24 9.28 1.74
CA ARG A 64 15.71 8.15 0.92
C ARG A 64 14.58 7.51 0.10
N LYS A 65 13.37 7.41 0.66
CA LYS A 65 12.20 6.88 -0.04
C LYS A 65 11.75 7.83 -1.15
N ASP A 66 11.71 9.13 -0.86
CA ASP A 66 11.33 10.15 -1.82
C ASP A 66 12.31 10.19 -2.99
N ASP A 67 13.63 10.15 -2.73
CA ASP A 67 14.67 10.05 -3.76
C ASP A 67 14.52 8.80 -4.62
N ALA A 68 14.19 7.66 -4.00
CA ALA A 68 13.96 6.40 -4.70
C ALA A 68 12.72 6.49 -5.61
N TRP A 69 11.63 7.11 -5.15
CA TRP A 69 10.46 7.37 -5.96
C TRP A 69 10.76 8.32 -7.11
N GLN A 70 11.42 9.44 -6.87
CA GLN A 70 11.77 10.41 -7.91
C GLN A 70 12.56 9.76 -9.05
N LYS A 71 13.57 8.94 -8.72
CA LYS A 71 14.35 8.18 -9.72
C LYS A 71 13.50 7.16 -10.49
N LEU A 72 12.51 6.56 -9.82
CA LEU A 72 11.64 5.54 -10.40
C LEU A 72 10.54 6.14 -11.29
N MET A 73 10.06 7.34 -11.00
CA MET A 73 8.97 7.99 -11.73
C MET A 73 9.27 8.14 -13.22
N GLY A 74 10.52 8.48 -13.59
CA GLY A 74 10.95 8.56 -14.99
C GLY A 74 10.81 7.23 -15.76
N LYS A 75 10.76 6.09 -15.06
CA LYS A 75 10.51 4.76 -15.67
C LYS A 75 9.05 4.35 -15.59
N LEU A 76 8.34 4.72 -14.53
CA LEU A 76 6.92 4.43 -14.37
C LEU A 76 6.08 5.22 -15.38
N PHE A 77 6.34 6.50 -15.55
CA PHE A 77 5.47 7.38 -16.32
C PHE A 77 5.29 6.98 -17.79
N PRO A 78 6.33 6.65 -18.57
CA PRO A 78 6.14 6.18 -19.95
C PRO A 78 5.32 4.88 -20.04
N VAL A 79 5.54 3.97 -19.08
CA VAL A 79 4.80 2.71 -18.99
C VAL A 79 3.34 2.96 -18.63
N TYR A 80 3.09 3.83 -17.65
CA TYR A 80 1.75 4.30 -17.28
C TYR A 80 1.01 4.87 -18.50
N MET A 81 1.64 5.78 -19.26
CA MET A 81 1.02 6.39 -20.44
C MET A 81 0.67 5.35 -21.52
N TRP A 82 1.59 4.43 -21.80
CA TRP A 82 1.34 3.36 -22.77
C TRP A 82 0.17 2.47 -22.33
N LEU A 83 0.17 2.03 -21.07
CA LEU A 83 -0.89 1.18 -20.52
C LEU A 83 -2.22 1.92 -20.48
N LYS A 84 -2.24 3.19 -20.09
CA LYS A 84 -3.43 4.03 -20.09
C LYS A 84 -4.12 4.05 -21.45
N VAL A 85 -3.36 4.14 -22.55
CA VAL A 85 -3.94 4.05 -23.89
C VAL A 85 -4.43 2.63 -24.19
N LYS A 86 -3.64 1.60 -23.85
CA LYS A 86 -3.94 0.20 -24.20
C LYS A 86 -5.08 -0.45 -23.44
N THR A 87 -5.36 0.01 -22.23
CA THR A 87 -6.43 -0.51 -21.36
C THR A 87 -7.63 0.44 -21.28
N GLN A 88 -7.66 1.47 -22.14
CA GLN A 88 -8.65 2.55 -22.07
C GLN A 88 -8.75 3.13 -20.66
N ASN A 89 -7.61 3.50 -20.09
CA ASN A 89 -7.47 3.97 -18.71
C ASN A 89 -7.99 2.95 -17.69
N TRP A 90 -7.64 1.67 -17.90
CA TRP A 90 -8.04 0.54 -17.05
C TRP A 90 -9.56 0.33 -16.93
N THR A 91 -10.31 0.71 -17.97
CA THR A 91 -11.77 0.46 -18.05
C THR A 91 -12.13 -0.70 -18.98
N ALA A 92 -11.22 -1.11 -19.87
CA ALA A 92 -11.41 -2.24 -20.75
C ALA A 92 -11.22 -3.60 -20.02
N THR A 93 -11.69 -4.69 -20.64
CA THR A 93 -11.62 -6.04 -20.07
C THR A 93 -10.19 -6.55 -19.86
N ASN A 94 -9.22 -5.99 -20.57
CA ASN A 94 -7.79 -6.30 -20.46
C ASN A 94 -7.07 -5.49 -19.36
N ALA A 95 -7.79 -4.83 -18.44
CA ALA A 95 -7.20 -3.94 -17.43
C ALA A 95 -6.17 -4.62 -16.53
N LEU A 96 -6.31 -5.93 -16.29
CA LEU A 96 -5.42 -6.74 -15.44
C LEU A 96 -4.59 -7.75 -16.23
N ASP A 97 -4.60 -7.69 -17.56
CA ASP A 97 -3.75 -8.54 -18.40
C ASP A 97 -2.27 -8.22 -18.16
N SER A 98 -1.41 -9.23 -18.33
CA SER A 98 0.03 -9.02 -18.21
C SER A 98 0.63 -8.46 -19.50
N PHE A 99 1.17 -7.25 -19.42
CA PHE A 99 1.95 -6.61 -20.49
C PHE A 99 3.45 -6.68 -20.24
N SER A 100 3.90 -7.48 -19.28
CA SER A 100 5.31 -7.56 -18.85
C SER A 100 6.28 -7.84 -20.01
N THR A 101 5.85 -8.63 -21.00
CA THR A 101 6.64 -8.98 -22.19
C THR A 101 6.90 -7.79 -23.13
N LYS A 102 6.09 -6.73 -23.06
CA LYS A 102 6.30 -5.50 -23.86
C LYS A 102 7.46 -4.67 -23.36
N PHE A 103 7.79 -4.78 -22.09
CA PHE A 103 8.87 -4.02 -21.47
C PHE A 103 10.12 -4.87 -21.26
N CYS A 104 9.94 -6.16 -20.94
CA CYS A 104 11.01 -7.10 -20.61
C CYS A 104 11.87 -7.45 -21.84
N LYS A 105 13.19 -7.37 -21.69
CA LYS A 105 14.18 -7.73 -22.73
C LYS A 105 14.97 -9.01 -22.38
N CYS A 106 14.54 -9.74 -21.35
CA CYS A 106 15.24 -10.93 -20.90
C CYS A 106 15.00 -12.10 -21.86
N GLY A 107 16.08 -12.82 -22.20
CA GLY A 107 15.96 -14.14 -22.81
C GLY A 107 15.41 -15.19 -21.85
N PRO A 108 15.02 -16.37 -22.35
CA PRO A 108 14.36 -17.43 -21.57
C PRO A 108 15.19 -17.90 -20.36
N ASN A 109 16.51 -17.89 -20.47
CA ASN A 109 17.42 -18.39 -19.43
C ASN A 109 17.83 -17.32 -18.40
N THR A 110 17.27 -16.11 -18.46
CA THR A 110 17.66 -15.04 -17.53
C THR A 110 17.16 -15.35 -16.12
N PRO A 111 18.01 -15.26 -15.07
CA PRO A 111 17.57 -15.49 -13.70
C PRO A 111 16.43 -14.57 -13.28
N ARG A 112 15.45 -15.13 -12.58
CA ARG A 112 14.29 -14.40 -12.07
C ARG A 112 14.13 -14.62 -10.58
N ILE A 113 13.62 -13.61 -9.90
CA ILE A 113 13.37 -13.62 -8.45
C ILE A 113 11.87 -13.75 -8.24
N LYS A 114 11.47 -14.75 -7.47
CA LYS A 114 10.07 -14.93 -7.06
C LYS A 114 9.80 -14.16 -5.77
N GLN A 115 8.67 -13.48 -5.69
CA GLN A 115 8.26 -12.75 -4.49
C GLN A 115 6.73 -12.67 -4.43
N TRP A 116 6.18 -12.90 -3.22
CA TRP A 116 4.77 -12.72 -2.94
C TRP A 116 4.41 -11.24 -2.80
N ILE A 117 3.34 -10.83 -3.45
CA ILE A 117 2.79 -9.48 -3.42
C ILE A 117 1.30 -9.55 -3.08
N ASP A 118 0.89 -8.76 -2.10
CA ASP A 118 -0.52 -8.56 -1.78
C ASP A 118 -1.14 -7.60 -2.79
N LEU A 119 -2.06 -8.09 -3.61
CA LEU A 119 -2.78 -7.30 -4.59
C LEU A 119 -4.16 -6.96 -4.06
N VAL A 120 -4.47 -5.67 -4.04
CA VAL A 120 -5.79 -5.16 -3.66
C VAL A 120 -6.42 -4.51 -4.88
N ASP A 121 -7.63 -4.93 -5.20
CA ASP A 121 -8.41 -4.44 -6.33
C ASP A 121 -9.80 -3.99 -5.86
N LEU A 122 -10.55 -3.33 -6.74
CA LEU A 122 -11.88 -2.79 -6.47
C LEU A 122 -12.89 -3.88 -6.08
N VAL A 123 -12.76 -5.08 -6.64
CA VAL A 123 -13.73 -6.19 -6.47
C VAL A 123 -13.24 -7.31 -5.56
N GLY A 124 -12.02 -7.21 -5.03
CA GLY A 124 -11.42 -8.26 -4.22
C GLY A 124 -9.93 -8.06 -4.02
N GLN A 125 -9.30 -9.01 -3.34
CA GLN A 125 -7.88 -9.02 -3.04
C GLN A 125 -7.30 -10.42 -3.14
N GLN A 126 -6.00 -10.51 -3.40
CA GLN A 126 -5.28 -11.78 -3.44
C GLN A 126 -3.77 -11.63 -3.25
N ARG A 127 -3.11 -12.64 -2.71
CA ARG A 127 -1.66 -12.76 -2.58
C ARG A 127 -1.12 -13.53 -3.79
N MET A 128 -0.40 -12.85 -4.65
CA MET A 128 0.12 -13.41 -5.90
C MET A 128 1.64 -13.56 -5.91
N LEU A 129 2.14 -14.66 -6.49
CA LEU A 129 3.57 -14.90 -6.66
C LEU A 129 4.08 -14.28 -7.96
N PHE A 130 4.71 -13.11 -7.84
CA PHE A 130 5.36 -12.46 -8.98
C PHE A 130 6.72 -13.08 -9.28
N THR A 131 7.08 -13.11 -10.56
CA THR A 131 8.39 -13.57 -11.03
C THR A 131 9.11 -12.41 -11.73
N PHE A 132 10.01 -11.75 -11.01
CA PHE A 132 10.67 -10.52 -11.45
C PHE A 132 11.96 -10.79 -12.23
N CYS A 133 12.16 -10.09 -13.35
CA CYS A 133 13.49 -9.92 -13.95
C CYS A 133 14.27 -8.81 -13.21
N LYS A 134 15.60 -8.79 -13.36
CA LYS A 134 16.45 -7.65 -12.97
C LYS A 134 16.49 -6.53 -14.02
N CYS A 135 16.00 -6.80 -15.23
CA CYS A 135 16.05 -5.90 -16.38
C CYS A 135 15.23 -4.61 -16.22
N ILE A 136 14.20 -4.66 -15.37
CA ILE A 136 13.25 -3.58 -15.14
C ILE A 136 12.98 -3.50 -13.63
N PRO A 137 12.76 -2.31 -13.05
CA PRO A 137 12.36 -2.20 -11.64
C PRO A 137 11.09 -2.99 -11.31
N ARG A 138 11.02 -3.58 -10.11
CA ARG A 138 9.85 -4.36 -9.66
C ARG A 138 8.54 -3.57 -9.75
N PRO A 139 8.46 -2.28 -9.34
CA PRO A 139 7.22 -1.50 -9.46
C PRO A 139 6.72 -1.33 -10.90
N VAL A 140 7.63 -1.23 -11.88
CA VAL A 140 7.25 -1.14 -13.29
C VAL A 140 6.70 -2.48 -13.80
N GLN A 141 7.28 -3.60 -13.35
CA GLN A 141 6.75 -4.93 -13.67
C GLN A 141 5.37 -5.15 -13.03
N ILE A 142 5.14 -4.66 -11.81
CA ILE A 142 3.82 -4.69 -11.16
C ILE A 142 2.82 -3.82 -11.95
N LEU A 143 3.22 -2.61 -12.38
CA LEU A 143 2.40 -1.73 -13.22
C LEU A 143 2.00 -2.37 -14.55
N ALA A 144 2.89 -3.14 -15.16
CA ALA A 144 2.59 -3.89 -16.38
C ALA A 144 1.48 -4.95 -16.21
N ASN A 145 1.02 -5.24 -14.98
CA ASN A 145 -0.11 -6.12 -14.68
C ASN A 145 -1.34 -5.35 -14.15
N GLY A 146 -1.35 -4.01 -14.26
CA GLY A 146 -2.49 -3.18 -13.86
C GLY A 146 -2.50 -2.73 -12.39
N PHE A 147 -1.39 -2.90 -11.66
CA PHE A 147 -1.28 -2.53 -10.24
C PHE A 147 -0.16 -1.52 -10.00
N LEU A 148 -0.35 -0.59 -9.07
CA LEU A 148 0.70 0.31 -8.62
C LEU A 148 1.27 -0.18 -7.29
N ALA A 149 2.59 -0.36 -7.25
CA ALA A 149 3.30 -0.83 -6.07
C ALA A 149 3.29 0.22 -4.93
N SER A 150 3.24 -0.25 -3.68
CA SER A 150 3.29 0.64 -2.50
C SER A 150 4.69 1.06 -2.07
N SER A 151 5.75 0.54 -2.70
CA SER A 151 7.14 0.91 -2.40
C SER A 151 8.04 0.86 -3.64
N PRO A 152 9.12 1.65 -3.70
CA PRO A 152 9.93 1.80 -4.90
C PRO A 152 10.98 0.68 -5.12
N SER A 153 11.35 -0.07 -4.07
CA SER A 153 12.44 -1.05 -4.12
C SER A 153 11.94 -2.49 -3.89
N GLU A 154 11.31 -2.73 -2.74
CA GLU A 154 10.83 -4.05 -2.31
C GLU A 154 9.34 -3.98 -1.99
N PRO A 155 8.49 -3.95 -3.03
CA PRO A 155 7.05 -3.86 -2.83
C PRO A 155 6.54 -5.14 -2.18
N THR A 156 5.69 -5.00 -1.17
CA THR A 156 5.00 -6.13 -0.52
C THR A 156 3.48 -6.06 -0.73
N ALA A 157 3.00 -4.94 -1.26
CA ALA A 157 1.62 -4.73 -1.63
C ALA A 157 1.54 -3.87 -2.89
N ALA A 158 0.46 -4.02 -3.64
CA ALA A 158 0.14 -3.19 -4.79
C ALA A 158 -1.37 -3.06 -4.96
N PHE A 159 -1.80 -1.93 -5.51
CA PHE A 159 -3.22 -1.56 -5.61
C PHE A 159 -3.58 -1.36 -7.07
N SER A 160 -4.72 -1.87 -7.50
CA SER A 160 -5.09 -1.79 -8.91
C SER A 160 -5.27 -0.34 -9.35
N MET A 161 -4.93 -0.06 -10.60
CA MET A 161 -5.07 1.29 -11.16
C MET A 161 -6.54 1.76 -11.15
N ARG A 162 -7.49 0.83 -11.28
CA ARG A 162 -8.94 1.13 -11.19
C ARG A 162 -9.38 1.44 -9.76
N LEU A 163 -8.84 0.78 -8.74
CA LEU A 163 -9.09 1.12 -7.34
C LEU A 163 -8.54 2.52 -7.00
N LEU A 164 -7.35 2.84 -7.50
CA LEU A 164 -6.73 4.16 -7.29
C LEU A 164 -7.52 5.27 -7.99
N ALA A 165 -8.00 5.02 -9.21
CA ALA A 165 -8.91 5.94 -9.91
C ALA A 165 -10.22 6.14 -9.12
N TYR A 166 -10.82 5.06 -8.61
CA TYR A 166 -12.02 5.14 -7.78
C TYR A 166 -11.78 5.95 -6.51
N HIS A 167 -10.69 5.69 -5.77
CA HIS A 167 -10.31 6.49 -4.61
C HIS A 167 -10.17 7.97 -4.97
N ASN A 168 -9.52 8.29 -6.09
CA ASN A 168 -9.37 9.67 -6.53
C ASN A 168 -10.72 10.37 -6.71
N HIS A 169 -11.71 9.71 -7.31
CA HIS A 169 -13.07 10.26 -7.40
C HIS A 169 -13.74 10.40 -6.02
N ALA A 170 -13.65 9.37 -5.18
CA ALA A 170 -14.23 9.39 -3.84
C ALA A 170 -13.65 10.49 -2.94
N TRP A 171 -12.34 10.75 -3.06
CA TRP A 171 -11.67 11.87 -2.39
C TRP A 171 -12.26 13.21 -2.81
N HIS A 172 -12.39 13.46 -4.12
CA HIS A 172 -12.85 14.75 -4.65
C HIS A 172 -14.35 15.01 -4.44
N HIS A 173 -15.18 13.97 -4.44
CA HIS A 173 -16.64 14.12 -4.40
C HIS A 173 -17.27 13.82 -3.04
N SER A 174 -16.58 13.05 -2.20
CA SER A 174 -17.14 12.56 -0.93
C SER A 174 -16.25 12.86 0.28
N ASN A 175 -15.13 13.59 0.10
CA ASN A 175 -14.16 13.93 1.16
C ASN A 175 -13.69 12.71 1.96
N VAL A 176 -13.60 11.57 1.29
CA VAL A 176 -13.31 10.29 1.93
C VAL A 176 -11.91 10.32 2.53
N ARG A 177 -11.80 10.05 3.84
CA ARG A 177 -10.51 10.00 4.53
C ARG A 177 -9.84 8.63 4.33
N MET A 178 -8.51 8.61 4.41
CA MET A 178 -7.70 7.41 4.15
C MET A 178 -8.07 6.23 5.05
N ALA A 179 -8.19 6.46 6.36
CA ALA A 179 -8.49 5.41 7.33
C ALA A 179 -9.84 4.72 7.05
N PRO A 180 -10.98 5.44 7.01
CA PRO A 180 -12.27 4.79 6.75
C PRO A 180 -12.34 4.18 5.35
N PHE A 181 -11.68 4.76 4.35
CA PHE A 181 -11.61 4.14 3.02
C PHE A 181 -10.86 2.81 3.03
N SER A 182 -9.68 2.77 3.65
CA SER A 182 -8.87 1.57 3.73
C SER A 182 -9.58 0.46 4.49
N GLU A 183 -10.22 0.79 5.61
CA GLU A 183 -11.01 -0.16 6.40
C GLU A 183 -12.21 -0.69 5.60
N THR A 184 -12.97 0.22 4.97
CA THR A 184 -14.12 -0.17 4.12
C THR A 184 -13.67 -1.09 2.99
N GLN A 185 -12.57 -0.76 2.30
CA GLN A 185 -12.05 -1.57 1.21
C GLN A 185 -11.57 -2.95 1.70
N GLN A 186 -10.94 -3.01 2.87
CA GLN A 186 -10.51 -4.27 3.47
C GLN A 186 -11.70 -5.17 3.78
N LEU A 187 -12.70 -4.67 4.53
CA LEU A 187 -13.90 -5.43 4.90
C LEU A 187 -14.65 -5.91 3.64
N PHE A 188 -14.87 -5.01 2.68
CA PHE A 188 -15.56 -5.34 1.44
C PHE A 188 -14.86 -6.45 0.63
N ASN A 189 -13.52 -6.43 0.59
CA ASN A 189 -12.74 -7.42 -0.14
C ASN A 189 -12.65 -8.76 0.61
N GLU A 190 -12.54 -8.76 1.94
CA GLU A 190 -12.51 -9.97 2.75
C GLU A 190 -13.82 -10.78 2.67
N GLU A 191 -14.97 -10.12 2.43
CA GLU A 191 -16.24 -10.82 2.14
C GLU A 191 -16.26 -11.59 0.81
N ARG A 192 -15.43 -11.17 -0.15
CA ARG A 192 -15.51 -11.61 -1.56
C ARG A 192 -14.33 -12.44 -2.02
N SER A 193 -13.25 -12.43 -1.26
CA SER A 193 -11.97 -12.99 -1.64
C SER A 193 -11.16 -13.36 -0.41
N GLU A 194 -9.90 -13.75 -0.57
CA GLU A 194 -9.09 -14.21 0.56
C GLU A 194 -8.79 -13.09 1.55
N THR A 195 -8.63 -13.44 2.82
CA THR A 195 -8.04 -12.53 3.81
C THR A 195 -6.54 -12.46 3.60
N LEU A 196 -6.03 -11.25 3.34
CA LEU A 196 -4.58 -11.01 3.30
C LEU A 196 -4.02 -10.98 4.71
N TRP A 197 -3.70 -12.15 5.26
CA TRP A 197 -3.23 -12.28 6.64
C TRP A 197 -1.92 -11.53 6.91
N ASN A 198 -1.81 -10.98 8.12
CA ASN A 198 -0.56 -10.53 8.70
C ASN A 198 0.42 -11.70 8.89
N LYS A 199 1.69 -11.41 9.23
CA LYS A 199 2.73 -12.46 9.37
C LYS A 199 2.41 -13.50 10.45
N SER A 200 1.70 -13.11 11.51
CA SER A 200 1.29 -14.00 12.60
C SER A 200 -0.01 -14.75 12.33
N GLN A 201 -0.69 -14.49 11.21
CA GLN A 201 -2.00 -15.05 10.86
C GLN A 201 -3.08 -14.84 11.94
N THR A 202 -3.04 -13.69 12.61
CA THR A 202 -3.98 -13.36 13.68
C THR A 202 -5.09 -12.40 13.24
N ALA A 203 -4.82 -11.59 12.23
CA ALA A 203 -5.74 -10.60 11.68
C ALA A 203 -5.40 -10.30 10.22
N GLY A 204 -6.35 -9.69 9.50
CA GLY A 204 -6.10 -9.05 8.22
C GLY A 204 -4.95 -8.05 8.33
N ARG A 205 -4.08 -8.02 7.33
CA ARG A 205 -2.91 -7.16 7.28
C ARG A 205 -3.37 -5.71 7.12
N ASP A 206 -2.93 -4.84 8.02
CA ASP A 206 -3.08 -3.39 7.83
C ASP A 206 -2.26 -2.94 6.60
N LEU A 207 -2.99 -2.49 5.58
CA LEU A 207 -2.47 -1.99 4.32
C LEU A 207 -2.66 -0.48 4.16
N GLN A 208 -3.15 0.24 5.17
CA GLN A 208 -3.46 1.68 5.07
C GLN A 208 -2.24 2.51 4.65
N THR A 209 -1.08 2.25 5.28
CA THR A 209 0.18 2.93 4.89
C THR A 209 0.60 2.56 3.47
N CYS A 210 0.41 1.30 3.06
CA CYS A 210 0.73 0.86 1.70
C CYS A 210 -0.17 1.55 0.68
N LEU A 211 -1.46 1.68 0.97
CA LEU A 211 -2.44 2.35 0.13
C LEU A 211 -2.11 3.83 -0.01
N GLY A 212 -1.81 4.50 1.11
CA GLY A 212 -1.39 5.91 1.10
C GLY A 212 -0.18 6.16 0.20
N GLN A 213 0.84 5.28 0.25
CA GLN A 213 1.99 5.39 -0.64
C GLN A 213 1.61 5.22 -2.12
N ALA A 214 0.79 4.22 -2.45
CA ALA A 214 0.34 4.00 -3.82
C ALA A 214 -0.49 5.18 -4.35
N ILE A 215 -1.34 5.79 -3.52
CA ILE A 215 -2.14 6.98 -3.87
C ILE A 215 -1.23 8.18 -4.16
N LEU A 216 -0.20 8.42 -3.33
CA LEU A 216 0.77 9.49 -3.59
C LEU A 216 1.49 9.28 -4.93
N THR A 217 1.95 8.05 -5.21
CA THR A 217 2.57 7.73 -6.49
C THR A 217 1.59 7.91 -7.66
N TYR A 218 0.32 7.54 -7.48
CA TYR A 218 -0.72 7.72 -8.49
C TYR A 218 -0.97 9.19 -8.79
N HIS A 219 -1.07 10.06 -7.78
CA HIS A 219 -1.20 11.51 -7.97
C HIS A 219 0.00 12.08 -8.73
N ASN A 220 1.22 11.68 -8.40
CA ASN A 220 2.41 12.10 -9.16
C ASN A 220 2.33 11.71 -10.65
N LEU A 221 1.77 10.53 -10.98
CA LEU A 221 1.54 10.12 -12.37
C LEU A 221 0.47 10.98 -13.07
N LEU A 222 -0.58 11.36 -12.35
CA LEU A 222 -1.61 12.28 -12.85
C LEU A 222 -1.01 13.67 -13.14
N ASP A 223 -0.22 14.21 -12.23
CA ASP A 223 0.43 15.52 -12.38
C ASP A 223 1.41 15.51 -13.56
N MET A 224 2.22 14.46 -13.71
CA MET A 224 3.10 14.30 -14.87
C MET A 224 2.31 14.25 -16.19
N ASN A 225 1.16 13.59 -16.21
CA ASN A 225 0.29 13.54 -17.38
C ASN A 225 -0.28 14.92 -17.72
N LEU A 226 -0.77 15.67 -16.73
CA LEU A 226 -1.28 17.03 -16.91
C LEU A 226 -0.18 17.96 -17.45
N ASN A 227 1.01 17.92 -16.85
CA ASN A 227 2.16 18.72 -17.28
C ASN A 227 2.58 18.41 -18.72
N LEU A 228 2.55 17.13 -19.12
CA LEU A 228 2.85 16.71 -20.49
C LEU A 228 1.82 17.28 -21.49
N ILE A 229 0.53 17.22 -21.14
CA ILE A 229 -0.55 17.75 -21.98
C ILE A 229 -0.41 19.27 -22.13
N GLN A 230 -0.23 19.99 -21.02
CA GLN A 230 -0.07 21.46 -21.02
C GLN A 230 1.13 21.89 -21.86
N SER A 231 2.28 21.25 -21.65
CA SER A 231 3.49 21.52 -22.43
C SER A 231 3.30 21.29 -23.94
N GLY A 232 2.45 20.33 -24.33
CA GLY A 232 2.11 20.07 -25.73
C GLY A 232 1.11 21.06 -26.33
N LEU A 233 0.28 21.70 -25.51
CA LEU A 233 -0.63 22.77 -25.93
C LEU A 233 0.10 24.10 -26.12
N ASP A 234 0.99 24.44 -25.18
CA ASP A 234 1.75 25.70 -25.22
C ASP A 234 2.67 25.77 -26.46
N LYS A 235 3.28 24.63 -26.84
CA LYS A 235 4.11 24.52 -28.05
C LYS A 235 3.33 24.67 -29.35
N ARG A 236 2.04 24.31 -29.37
CA ARG A 236 1.17 24.50 -30.56
C ARG A 236 0.72 25.95 -30.72
N THR A 237 0.68 26.70 -29.62
CA THR A 237 0.29 28.13 -29.64
C THR A 237 1.45 29.03 -30.08
N THR A 238 2.69 28.56 -29.95
CA THR A 238 3.91 29.34 -30.27
C THR A 238 4.52 29.04 -31.65
N SER A 239 3.93 28.14 -32.46
CA SER A 239 4.36 27.94 -33.86
C SER A 239 3.75 29.02 -34.78
N PRO A 240 4.54 29.77 -35.57
CA PRO A 240 4.01 30.77 -36.52
C PRO A 240 3.21 30.09 -37.64
N PRO A 241 2.20 30.77 -38.23
CA PRO A 241 1.50 30.24 -39.40
C PRO A 241 2.51 30.09 -40.54
N THR A 242 2.69 28.85 -41.00
CA THR A 242 3.49 28.54 -42.17
C THR A 242 2.69 28.97 -43.41
N HIS A 243 2.81 30.23 -43.81
CA HIS A 243 2.31 30.68 -45.10
C HIS A 243 3.27 30.22 -46.20
N THR A 244 2.94 29.11 -46.84
CA THR A 244 3.48 28.75 -48.16
C THR A 244 2.39 28.93 -49.21
N HIS A 245 2.50 30.00 -49.99
CA HIS A 245 2.03 30.02 -51.37
C HIS A 245 2.97 30.91 -52.19
N PRO A 246 3.67 30.37 -53.20
CA PRO A 246 4.36 31.20 -54.18
C PRO A 246 3.32 31.80 -55.15
N PRO A 247 3.55 33.00 -55.71
CA PRO A 247 2.66 33.58 -56.69
C PRO A 247 2.72 32.78 -58.00
N ALA A 248 1.55 32.53 -58.59
CA ALA A 248 1.44 31.96 -59.93
C ALA A 248 1.98 32.97 -60.96
N PRO A 249 2.74 32.52 -61.97
CA PRO A 249 3.21 33.41 -63.03
C PRO A 249 2.08 33.74 -64.00
N CYS A 250 1.93 35.03 -64.33
CA CYS A 250 1.28 35.54 -65.54
C CYS A 250 2.28 36.44 -66.25
#